data_AF-A0A955N2M4-F1
#
_entry.id   AF-A0A955N2M4-F1
#
_cell.length_a   1.000
_cell.length_b   1.000
_cell.length_c   1.000
_cell.angle_alpha   90.00
_cell.angle_beta   90.00
_cell.angle_gamma   90.00
#
_symmetry.space_group_name_H-M   'P 1'
#
loop_
_entity.id
_entity.type
_entity.pdbx_description
1 polymer ?
#
loop_
_entity_poly.entity_id
_entity_poly.type
_entity_poly.pdbx_seq_one_letter_code
_entity_poly.pdbx_strand_id
1 'polypeptide(L)' 'MAKRPNILLITTDQHRGDCLSCAGHPAVETPYLDQLAEDGVRFTNA' A
#
# COMPACT_ATOMS: atom_id res chain seq x y z
N MET A 1 -14.37 24.36 -12.50
CA MET A 1 -12.93 24.23 -12.18
C MET A 1 -12.70 22.84 -11.62
N ALA A 2 -11.68 22.11 -12.08
CA ALA A 2 -11.32 20.84 -11.45
C ALA A 2 -10.85 21.12 -10.01
N LYS A 3 -11.37 20.37 -9.04
CA LYS A 3 -10.96 20.50 -7.63
C LYS A 3 -9.50 20.07 -7.52
N ARG A 4 -8.65 20.90 -6.91
CA ARG A 4 -7.24 20.54 -6.64
C ARG A 4 -7.23 19.41 -5.60
N PRO A 5 -6.61 18.25 -5.87
CA PRO A 5 -6.55 17.17 -4.91
C PRO A 5 -5.57 17.49 -3.78
N ASN A 6 -5.81 16.91 -2.60
CA ASN A 6 -4.82 16.86 -1.54
C ASN A 6 -3.87 15.67 -1.83
N ILE A 7 -2.58 15.83 -1.51
CA ILE A 7 -1.57 14.77 -1.70
C ILE A 7 -1.05 14.38 -0.32
N LEU A 8 -1.07 13.08 -0.01
CA LEU A 8 -0.55 12.51 1.24
C LEU A 8 0.53 11.48 0.90
N LEU A 9 1.75 11.72 1.37
CA LEU A 9 2.86 10.78 1.27
C LEU A 9 3.10 10.13 2.63
N ILE A 10 2.84 8.83 2.73
CA ILE A 10 3.12 8.02 3.92
C ILE A 10 4.35 7.18 3.59
N THR A 11 5.31 7.14 4.52
CA THR A 11 6.52 6.32 4.40
C THR A 11 6.72 5.50 5.66
N THR A 12 7.36 4.36 5.50
CA THR A 12 7.70 3.41 6.56
C THR A 12 9.19 3.18 6.53
N ASP A 13 9.83 3.04 7.70
CA ASP A 13 11.25 2.72 7.78
C ASP A 13 11.46 1.21 7.74
N GLN A 14 12.42 0.74 6.95
CA GLN A 14 12.81 -0.68 6.78
C GLN A 14 11.67 -1.67 6.47
N HIS A 15 10.54 -1.23 5.92
CA HIS A 15 9.44 -2.15 5.57
C HIS A 15 9.84 -2.95 4.32
N ARG A 16 9.99 -4.26 4.49
CA ARG A 16 10.20 -5.17 3.36
C ARG A 16 8.95 -5.26 2.50
N GLY A 17 9.12 -5.21 1.17
CA GLY A 17 8.02 -5.28 0.22
C GLY A 17 7.23 -6.61 0.23
N ASP A 18 7.78 -7.68 0.82
CA ASP A 18 7.10 -8.96 0.98
C ASP A 18 6.36 -9.11 2.32
N CYS A 19 6.55 -8.20 3.28
CA CYS A 19 5.80 -8.18 4.55
C CYS A 19 4.44 -7.49 4.41
N LEU A 20 3.61 -7.97 3.48
CA LEU A 20 2.24 -7.51 3.22
C LEU A 20 1.35 -8.71 2.88
N SER A 21 0.11 -8.75 3.40
CA SER A 21 -0.84 -9.81 3.03
C SER A 21 -1.21 -9.74 1.55
N CYS A 22 -1.41 -8.56 0.97
CA CYS A 22 -1.60 -8.39 -0.48
C CYS A 22 -0.39 -8.76 -1.35
N ALA A 23 0.78 -9.01 -0.75
CA ALA A 23 1.95 -9.60 -1.41
C ALA A 23 2.05 -11.13 -1.22
N GLY A 24 1.08 -11.76 -0.56
CA GLY A 24 1.03 -13.20 -0.33
C GLY A 24 1.78 -13.68 0.91
N HIS A 25 2.12 -12.79 1.87
CA HIS A 25 2.80 -13.21 3.09
C HIS A 25 1.94 -14.21 3.89
N PRO A 26 2.47 -15.36 4.34
CA PRO A 26 1.67 -16.45 4.92
C PRO A 26 1.08 -16.20 6.31
N ALA A 27 1.30 -15.03 6.91
CA ALA A 27 1.03 -14.79 8.34
C ALA A 27 0.89 -13.31 8.73
N VAL A 28 1.38 -12.37 7.92
CA VAL A 28 1.24 -10.94 8.18
C VAL A 28 -0.16 -10.53 7.73
N GLU A 29 -0.89 -9.88 8.61
CA GLU A 29 -2.21 -9.32 8.32
C GLU A 29 -2.11 -7.80 8.24
N THR A 30 -2.37 -7.24 7.06
CA THR A 30 -2.37 -5.79 6.81
C THR A 30 -3.67 -5.32 6.16
N PRO A 31 -4.84 -5.53 6.80
CA PRO A 31 -6.14 -5.35 6.14
C PRO A 31 -6.36 -3.94 5.57
N TYR A 32 -5.84 -2.90 6.21
CA TYR A 32 -5.96 -1.52 5.72
C TYR A 32 -5.04 -1.20 4.55
N LEU A 33 -3.85 -1.83 4.48
CA LEU A 33 -2.96 -1.70 3.33
C LEU A 33 -3.47 -2.56 2.16
N ASP A 34 -4.12 -3.68 2.45
CA ASP A 34 -4.78 -4.51 1.45
C ASP A 34 -5.93 -3.74 0.79
N GLN A 35 -6.78 -3.09 1.59
CA GLN A 35 -7.84 -2.22 1.07
C GLN A 35 -7.26 -1.09 0.21
N LEU A 36 -6.18 -0.44 0.66
CA LEU A 36 -5.53 0.61 -0.12
C LEU A 36 -4.96 0.09 -1.45
N ALA A 37 -4.46 -1.14 -1.47
CA ALA A 37 -3.98 -1.79 -2.68
C ALA A 37 -5.12 -2.21 -3.63
N GLU A 38 -6.27 -2.61 -3.09
CA GLU A 38 -7.50 -2.96 -3.85
C GLU A 38 -8.16 -1.71 -4.46
N ASP A 39 -8.25 -0.62 -3.70
CA ASP A 39 -8.83 0.66 -4.13
C ASP A 39 -7.88 1.47 -5.04
N GLY A 40 -6.66 0.97 -5.27
CA GLY A 40 -5.57 1.70 -5.91
C GLY A 40 -4.71 0.87 -6.85
N VAL A 41 -3.42 1.21 -6.89
CA VAL A 41 -2.42 0.53 -7.73
C VAL A 41 -1.23 0.14 -6.87
N ARG A 42 -0.95 -1.16 -6.78
CA ARG A 42 0.25 -1.70 -6.14
C ARG A 42 1.36 -1.91 -7.17
N PHE A 43 2.48 -1.23 -6.98
CA PHE A 43 3.68 -1.45 -7.79
C PHE A 43 4.43 -2.67 -7.26
N THR A 44 4.65 -3.69 -8.09
CA THR A 44 5.26 -4.97 -7.67
C THR A 44 6.76 -5.06 -7.96
N ASN A 45 7.35 -4.02 -8.55
CA ASN A 45 8.77 -3.94 -8.91
C ASN A 45 9.26 -2.49 -8.73
N ALA A 46 9.34 -2.05 -7.48
CA ALA A 46 9.70 -0.69 -7.07
C ALA A 46 10.86 -0.71 -6.06
#